data_AF-A0A7Y0YIB0-F1
#
_entry.id   AF-A0A7Y0YIB0-F1
#
_cell.length_a   1.000
_cell.length_b   1.000
_cell.length_c   1.000
_cell.angle_alpha   90.00
_cell.angle_beta   90.00
_cell.angle_gamma   90.00
#
_symmetry.space_group_name_H-M   'P 1'
#
loop_
_entity.id
_entity.type
_entity.pdbx_description
1 polymer ?
#
loop_
_entity_poly.entity_id
_entity_poly.type
_entity_poly.pdbx_seq_one_letter_code
_entity_poly.pdbx_strand_id
1 'polypeptide(L)' 'SCTEVEWATLNWVYWWNHQRLHESLDYSTPEEVITQYNQTHAKQLTPV' A
#
# COMPACT_ATOMS: atom_id res chain seq x y z
N SER A 1 17.49 4.68 21.49
CA SER A 1 18.45 5.12 20.44
C SER A 1 17.69 5.40 19.15
N CYS A 2 18.32 5.99 18.13
CA CYS A 2 17.67 6.15 16.80
C CYS A 2 17.21 4.79 16.23
N THR A 3 18.00 3.74 16.47
CA THR A 3 17.74 2.37 16.03
C THR A 3 16.40 1.80 16.54
N GLU A 4 16.04 2.04 17.81
CA GLU A 4 14.76 1.55 18.34
C GLU A 4 13.55 2.19 17.66
N VAL A 5 13.66 3.48 17.32
CA VAL A 5 12.60 4.22 16.61
C VAL A 5 12.50 3.74 15.16
N GLU A 6 13.62 3.49 14.50
CA GLU A 6 13.67 2.90 13.15
C GLU A 6 12.97 1.54 13.14
N TRP A 7 13.29 0.66 14.09
CA TRP A 7 12.65 -0.65 14.22
C TRP A 7 11.15 -0.55 14.50
N ALA A 8 10.74 0.35 15.40
CA ALA A 8 9.31 0.56 15.66
C ALA A 8 8.57 1.05 14.40
N THR A 9 9.19 1.95 13.64
CA THR A 9 8.62 2.49 12.41
C THR A 9 8.50 1.42 11.33
N LEU A 10 9.54 0.61 11.12
CA LEU A 10 9.50 -0.49 10.14
C LEU A 10 8.40 -1.50 10.48
N ASN A 11 8.26 -1.87 11.75
CA ASN A 11 7.20 -2.78 12.19
C ASN A 11 5.80 -2.18 12.00
N TRP A 12 5.62 -0.90 12.30
CA TRP A 12 4.35 -0.22 12.10
C TRP A 12 3.96 -0.16 10.62
N VAL A 13 4.92 0.19 9.73
CA VAL A 13 4.69 0.19 8.28
C VAL A 13 4.33 -1.21 7.78
N TYR A 14 5.04 -2.23 8.26
CA TYR A 14 4.75 -3.61 7.87
C TYR A 14 3.35 -4.04 8.30
N TRP A 15 2.97 -3.79 9.56
CA TRP A 15 1.63 -4.09 10.06
C TRP A 15 0.55 -3.33 9.27
N TRP A 16 0.75 -2.04 9.05
CA TRP A 16 -0.19 -1.21 8.29
C TRP A 16 -0.38 -1.74 6.87
N ASN A 17 0.68 -2.21 6.20
CA ASN A 17 0.59 -2.68 4.82
C ASN A 17 0.01 -4.09 4.69
N HIS A 18 0.28 -5.00 5.63
CA HIS A 18 0.01 -6.44 5.42
C HIS A 18 -0.96 -7.08 6.42
N GLN A 19 -1.15 -6.50 7.59
CA GLN A 19 -1.88 -7.15 8.70
C GLN A 19 -3.09 -6.35 9.17
N ARG A 20 -3.06 -5.02 9.02
CA ARG A 20 -4.19 -4.17 9.37
C ARG A 20 -5.37 -4.48 8.47
N LEU A 21 -6.58 -4.41 9.04
CA LEU A 21 -7.83 -4.39 8.28
C LEU A 21 -7.98 -3.05 7.54
N HIS A 22 -7.96 -3.07 6.22
CA HIS A 22 -8.03 -1.87 5.38
C HIS A 22 -9.46 -1.45 5.06
N GLU A 23 -10.32 -1.25 6.07
CA GLU A 23 -11.73 -0.85 5.84
C GLU A 23 -11.87 0.42 4.98
N SER A 24 -10.96 1.38 5.15
CA SER A 24 -10.92 2.62 4.37
C SER A 24 -10.47 2.45 2.92
N LEU A 25 -9.91 1.28 2.57
CA LEU A 25 -9.51 0.90 1.21
C LEU A 25 -10.41 -0.22 0.68
N ASP A 26 -11.66 -0.29 1.15
CA ASP A 26 -12.61 -1.33 0.77
C ASP A 26 -12.06 -2.75 0.96
N TYR A 27 -11.31 -2.94 2.06
CA TYR A 27 -10.64 -4.20 2.42
C TYR A 27 -9.56 -4.68 1.44
N SER A 28 -9.12 -3.82 0.52
CA SER A 28 -8.00 -4.08 -0.37
C SER A 28 -6.70 -3.60 0.26
N THR A 29 -5.62 -4.35 0.04
CA THR A 29 -4.28 -3.95 0.48
C THR A 29 -3.79 -2.74 -0.32
N PRO A 30 -2.88 -1.92 0.24
CA PRO A 30 -2.28 -0.81 -0.50
C PRO A 30 -1.62 -1.23 -1.82
N GLU A 31 -1.02 -2.43 -1.86
CA GLU A 31 -0.40 -2.98 -3.07
C GLU A 31 -1.43 -3.25 -4.17
N GLU A 32 -2.57 -3.85 -3.83
CA GLU A 32 -3.66 -4.11 -4.77
C GLU A 32 -4.23 -2.81 -5.32
N VAL A 33 -4.45 -1.81 -4.45
CA VAL A 33 -4.95 -0.48 -4.86
C VAL A 33 -3.99 0.18 -5.85
N ILE A 34 -2.69 0.19 -5.57
CA ILE A 34 -1.68 0.77 -6.46
C ILE A 34 -1.60 -0.01 -7.78
N THR A 35 -1.64 -1.34 -7.72
CA THR A 35 -1.62 -2.20 -8.90
C THR A 35 -2.81 -1.90 -9.80
N GLN A 36 -4.01 -1.83 -9.24
CA GLN A 36 -5.22 -1.50 -9.98
C GLN A 36 -5.16 -0.10 -10.58
N TYR A 37 -4.72 0.90 -9.80
CA TYR A 37 -4.53 2.26 -10.28
C TYR A 37 -3.57 2.29 -11.48
N ASN A 38 -2.39 1.67 -11.38
CA ASN A 38 -1.39 1.65 -12.45
C ASN A 38 -1.92 0.96 -13.71
N GLN A 39 -2.65 -0.14 -13.57
CA GLN A 39 -3.27 -0.83 -14.71
C GLN A 39 -4.32 0.03 -15.40
N THR A 40 -5.19 0.70 -14.63
CA THR A 40 -6.21 1.60 -15.20
C THR A 40 -5.59 2.81 -15.87
N HIS A 41 -4.57 3.41 -15.24
CA HIS A 41 -3.86 4.56 -15.77
C HIS A 41 -3.09 4.22 -17.05
N ALA A 42 -2.40 3.08 -17.09
CA ALA A 42 -1.71 2.61 -18.28
C ALA A 42 -2.68 2.42 -19.47
N LYS A 43 -3.87 1.85 -19.22
CA LYS A 43 -4.93 1.68 -20.24
C LYS A 43 -5.46 3.01 -20.77
N GLN A 44 -5.53 4.05 -19.92
CA GLN A 44 -5.95 5.39 -20.34
C GLN A 44 -4.93 6.07 -21.25
N LEU A 45 -3.64 5.77 -21.07
CA LEU A 45 -2.54 6.37 -21.83
C LEU A 45 -2.21 5.65 -23.13
N THR A 46 -2.73 4.44 -23.35
CA THR A 46 -2.63 3.72 -24.62
C THR A 46 -3.84 4.04 -25.50
N PRO A 47 -3.70 4.82 -26.59
CA PRO A 47 -4.77 5.02 -27.56
C PRO A 47 -5.06 3.69 -28.28
N VAL A 48 -6.34 3.46 -28.59
CA VAL A 48 -6.79 2.38 -29.49
C VAL A 48 -6.15 2.52 -30.87
#